data_AF-A0A085FMJ0-F1
#
_entry.id   AF-A0A085FMJ0-F1
#
_cell.length_a   1.000
_cell.length_b   1.000
_cell.length_c   1.000
_cell.angle_alpha   90.00
_cell.angle_beta   90.00
_cell.angle_gamma   90.00
#
_symmetry.space_group_name_H-M   'P 1'
#
loop_
_entity.id
_entity.type
_entity.pdbx_description
1 polymer ?
#
loop_
_entity_poly.entity_id
_entity_poly.type
_entity_poly.pdbx_seq_one_letter_code
_entity_poly.pdbx_strand_id
1 'polypeptide(L)' 'MSHTLNFNFDTGTFFAAHTTTGGIRVGMNSVCAIEFPKGHAMFAEADELTPDTVEAFIDAQVEAGRIDIRVFA' A
#
# COMPACT_ATOMS: atom_id res chain seq x y z
N MET A 1 -11.87 -2.08 -22.77
CA MET A 1 -10.74 -3.02 -22.60
C MET A 1 -10.52 -3.18 -21.11
N SER A 2 -10.72 -4.39 -20.58
CA SER A 2 -10.47 -4.68 -19.16
C SER A 2 -9.02 -5.12 -19.03
N HIS A 3 -8.17 -4.29 -18.44
CA HIS A 3 -6.82 -4.69 -18.07
C HIS A 3 -6.91 -5.41 -16.73
N THR A 4 -7.04 -6.73 -16.76
CA THR A 4 -6.93 -7.56 -15.56
C THR A 4 -5.47 -7.51 -15.11
N LEU A 5 -5.19 -6.75 -14.05
CA LEU A 5 -3.91 -6.81 -13.36
C LEU A 5 -3.89 -8.09 -12.53
N ASN A 6 -3.24 -9.13 -13.04
CA ASN A 6 -3.00 -10.38 -12.30
C ASN A 6 -1.84 -10.13 -11.31
N PHE A 7 -2.16 -9.87 -10.05
CA PHE A 7 -1.16 -9.86 -8.99
C PHE A 7 -1.11 -11.23 -8.32
N ASN A 8 0.11 -11.78 -8.17
CA ASN A 8 0.38 -13.08 -7.58
C ASN A 8 0.28 -12.95 -6.06
N PHE A 9 -0.62 -13.68 -5.38
CA PHE A 9 -1.09 -13.41 -4.01
C PHE A 9 -0.29 -14.06 -2.86
N ASP A 10 0.90 -14.64 -3.08
CA ASP A 10 1.52 -15.56 -2.09
C ASP A 10 2.90 -15.16 -1.52
N THR A 11 3.45 -13.99 -1.81
CA THR A 11 4.88 -13.72 -1.51
C THR A 11 5.17 -12.78 -0.35
N GLY A 12 4.15 -12.19 0.29
CA GLY A 12 4.37 -11.18 1.34
C GLY A 12 5.15 -9.94 0.87
N THR A 13 5.18 -9.68 -0.45
CA THR A 13 5.98 -8.60 -1.04
C THR A 13 5.31 -7.24 -0.80
N PHE A 14 6.12 -6.27 -0.38
CA PHE A 14 5.72 -4.88 -0.26
C PHE A 14 5.61 -4.21 -1.63
N PHE A 15 4.63 -3.32 -1.80
CA PHE A 15 4.41 -2.61 -3.06
C PHE A 15 3.89 -1.19 -2.83
N ALA A 16 4.19 -0.32 -3.81
CA ALA A 16 3.55 0.97 -4.03
C ALA A 16 3.20 1.05 -5.53
N ALA A 17 1.93 1.28 -5.85
CA ALA A 17 1.44 1.25 -7.23
C ALA A 17 0.32 2.26 -7.49
N HIS A 18 0.40 2.94 -8.63
CA HIS A 18 -0.67 3.84 -9.06
C HIS A 18 -1.94 3.08 -9.45
N THR A 19 -3.07 3.65 -9.07
CA THR A 19 -4.41 3.19 -9.43
C THR A 19 -4.89 3.86 -10.72
N THR A 20 -5.86 3.26 -11.39
CA THR A 20 -6.44 3.80 -12.63
C THR A 20 -7.18 5.13 -12.44
N THR A 21 -7.58 5.45 -11.21
CA THR A 21 -8.21 6.72 -10.82
C THR A 21 -7.18 7.82 -10.51
N GLY A 22 -5.87 7.52 -10.60
CA GLY A 22 -4.78 8.45 -10.33
C GLY A 22 -4.40 8.56 -8.84
N GLY A 23 -4.99 7.75 -7.96
CA GLY A 23 -4.51 7.54 -6.61
C GLY A 23 -3.32 6.58 -6.55
N ILE A 24 -2.78 6.34 -5.37
CA ILE A 24 -1.70 5.37 -5.13
C ILE A 24 -2.11 4.37 -4.04
N ARG A 25 -1.76 3.10 -4.24
CA ARG A 25 -1.97 2.03 -3.27
C ARG A 25 -0.63 1.54 -2.77
N VAL A 26 -0.49 1.50 -1.45
CA VAL A 26 0.72 1.08 -0.75
C VAL A 26 0.36 -0.06 0.19
N GLY A 27 1.15 -1.14 0.23
CA GLY A 27 0.78 -2.26 1.08
C GLY A 27 1.73 -3.44 1.03
N MET A 28 1.34 -4.47 1.78
CA MET A 28 1.95 -5.79 1.76
C MET A 28 0.91 -6.78 1.23
N ASN A 29 1.32 -7.54 0.23
CA ASN A 29 0.45 -8.51 -0.41
C ASN A 29 -0.17 -9.49 0.60
N SER A 30 -1.47 -9.76 0.46
CA SER A 30 -2.28 -10.64 1.33
C SER A 30 -2.34 -10.26 2.83
N VAL A 31 -1.82 -9.08 3.21
CA VAL A 31 -1.83 -8.60 4.60
C VAL A 31 -2.58 -7.28 4.72
N CYS A 32 -2.12 -6.24 4.03
CA CYS A 32 -2.74 -4.92 4.14
C CYS A 32 -2.49 -4.08 2.88
N ALA A 33 -3.42 -3.16 2.61
CA ALA A 33 -3.21 -2.13 1.60
C ALA A 33 -3.93 -0.84 2.03
N ILE A 34 -3.26 0.28 1.81
CA ILE A 34 -3.76 1.62 2.06
C ILE A 34 -3.84 2.31 0.70
N GLU A 35 -4.98 2.92 0.41
CA GLU A 35 -5.15 3.69 -0.81
C GLU A 35 -5.23 5.18 -0.49
N PHE A 36 -4.39 5.96 -1.17
CA PHE A 36 -4.35 7.41 -1.09
C PHE A 36 -4.86 8.01 -2.40
N PRO A 37 -6.05 8.64 -2.40
CA PRO A 37 -6.52 9.41 -3.55
C PRO A 37 -5.58 10.57 -3.87
N LYS A 38 -5.54 11.02 -5.13
CA LYS A 38 -4.65 12.12 -5.60
C LYS A 38 -4.76 13.42 -4.79
N GLY A 39 -5.91 13.69 -4.17
CA GLY A 39 -6.14 14.87 -3.32
C GLY A 39 -5.84 14.67 -1.84
N HIS A 40 -5.38 13.49 -1.43
CA HIS A 40 -5.10 13.18 -0.04
C HIS A 40 -3.77 13.81 0.39
N ALA A 41 -3.69 14.33 1.63
CA ALA A 41 -2.49 15.03 2.12
C ALA A 41 -1.21 14.16 2.07
N MET A 42 -1.36 12.85 2.32
CA MET A 42 -0.27 11.87 2.28
C MET A 42 0.07 11.35 0.87
N PHE A 43 -0.62 11.81 -0.18
CA PHE A 43 -0.41 11.29 -1.53
C PHE A 43 1.03 11.46 -2.01
N ALA A 44 1.61 12.65 -1.83
CA ALA A 44 2.97 12.93 -2.27
C ALA A 44 4.00 12.05 -1.54
N GLU A 45 3.83 11.86 -0.23
CA GLU A 45 4.71 10.99 0.57
C GLU A 45 4.58 9.53 0.14
N ALA A 46 3.35 9.06 -0.12
CA ALA A 46 3.11 7.70 -0.61
C ALA A 46 3.71 7.46 -2.01
N ASP A 47 3.72 8.49 -2.87
CA ASP A 47 4.27 8.45 -4.24
C ASP A 47 5.79 8.27 -4.28
N GLU A 48 6.47 8.71 -3.22
CA GLU A 48 7.93 8.60 -3.07
C GLU A 48 8.36 7.24 -2.49
N LEU A 49 7.42 6.39 -2.05
CA LEU A 49 7.73 5.10 -1.46
C LEU A 49 8.25 4.11 -2.50
N THR A 50 9.27 3.36 -2.13
CA THR A 50 9.84 2.27 -2.90
C THR A 50 9.54 0.94 -2.19
N PRO A 51 9.62 -0.21 -2.88
CA PRO A 51 9.40 -1.51 -2.22
C PRO A 51 10.25 -1.71 -0.96
N ASP A 52 11.46 -1.13 -0.91
CA ASP A 52 12.38 -1.23 0.23
C ASP A 52 11.98 -0.33 1.41
N THR A 53 11.14 0.70 1.20
CA THR A 53 10.73 1.65 2.25
C THR A 53 9.28 1.49 2.70
N VAL A 54 8.48 0.72 1.95
CA VAL A 54 7.06 0.49 2.26
C VAL A 54 6.86 -0.21 3.62
N GLU A 55 7.73 -1.14 3.99
CA GLU A 55 7.66 -1.81 5.31
C GLU A 55 7.74 -0.81 6.46
N ALA A 56 8.79 0.02 6.47
CA ALA A 56 8.99 1.04 7.49
C ALA A 56 7.85 2.08 7.52
N PHE A 57 7.29 2.41 6.35
CA PHE A 57 6.12 3.29 6.27
C PHE A 57 4.90 2.69 6.97
N ILE A 58 4.61 1.40 6.70
CA ILE A 58 3.48 0.68 7.30
C ILE A 58 3.68 0.58 8.83
N ASP A 59 4.88 0.21 9.29
CA ASP A 59 5.21 0.15 10.71
C ASP A 59 4.97 1.49 11.42
N ALA A 60 5.39 2.60 10.80
CA ALA A 60 5.16 3.94 11.34
C ALA A 60 3.66 4.29 11.43
N GLN A 61 2.82 3.80 10.51
CA GLN A 61 1.37 3.99 10.60
C GLN A 61 0.74 3.14 11.70
N VAL A 62 1.26 1.94 11.94
CA VAL A 62 0.83 1.05 13.03
C VAL A 62 1.23 1.64 14.39
N GLU A 63 2.47 2.10 14.53
CA GLU A 63 2.96 2.74 15.76
C GLU A 63 2.17 4.03 16.07
N ALA A 64 1.82 4.79 15.04
CA ALA A 64 0.95 5.96 15.18
C ALA A 64 -0.53 5.62 15.46
N GLY A 65 -0.90 4.34 15.53
CA GLY A 65 -2.27 3.87 15.76
C GLY A 65 -3.24 4.19 14.63
N ARG A 66 -2.74 4.51 13.42
CA ARG A 66 -3.55 4.84 12.25
C ARG A 66 -4.02 3.59 11.51
N ILE A 67 -3.31 2.48 11.67
CA ILE A 67 -3.62 1.19 11.08
C ILE A 67 -3.49 0.12 12.16
N ASP A 68 -4.45 -0.79 12.21
CA ASP A 68 -4.42 -1.98 13.06
C ASP A 68 -4.30 -3.20 12.14
N ILE A 69 -3.11 -3.81 12.08
CA ILE A 69 -2.87 -5.03 11.31
C ILE A 69 -3.09 -6.23 12.23
N ARG A 70 -4.19 -6.96 12.01
CA ARG A 70 -4.48 -8.20 12.73
C ARG A 70 -4.16 -9.39 11.84
N VAL A 71 -3.15 -10.15 12.21
CA VAL A 71 -2.84 -11.43 11.56
C VAL A 71 -3.79 -12.48 12.13
N PHE A 72 -4.72 -12.97 11.31
CA PHE A 72 -5.55 -14.12 11.65
C PHE A 72 -4.78 -15.38 11.24
N ALA A 73 -4.38 -16.17 12.22
CA ALA A 73 -3.71 -17.45 12.04
C ALA A 73 -4.67 -18.54 11.50
#